data_AF-A0A2V6QFN3-F1
#
_entry.id   AF-A0A2V6QFN3-F1
#
_cell.length_a   1.000
_cell.length_b   1.000
_cell.length_c   1.000
_cell.angle_alpha   90.00
_cell.angle_beta   90.00
_cell.angle_gamma   90.00
#
_symmetry.space_group_name_H-M   'P 1'
#
loop_
_entity.id
_entity.type
_entity.pdbx_description
1 polymer ?
#
loop_
_entity_poly.entity_id
_entity_poly.type
_entity_poly.pdbx_seq_one_letter_code
_entity_poly.pdbx_strand_id
1 'polypeptide(L)'
;MIDVKTADRELQTYIRPQTFPVAIRMLRPDEPIPDRARRPARDFKKLSMNCQVIDMARRYGWTLVLTREDSICSLGIAALGFEKPTHLHNSGTLCEGMYTETKEAGQRSETAIDRFKEGEYGALLVAPLDRATFEPDLVCVYANPAQVMRLTQAALWKRGGKLASAFGGRVVCADIIVTTMRTDRPQVILPCSGDRIFGQTQDHEMAFTIPWSQMEEIIEGLRGTHAGGIRYPITQFMEYEAKMPPRYMEANRVWDTEKGKTAYSNRDRVVAAYKRSFADRVPVYPIVASFAGTLDGLSIEEYCTNVPKAITAMLNYYERYQPDVVLAYNDLAKEAEAFGCRVKYSDYVVPSIDEHVLTDDKSRLATLKMPDPYKTARLPGFLEQCEALVKAKPPTAIGAVAVGPWTIAMLIRNPETMLLDTFEAPQFIHDLMRITTDFSKIWGDAIVKTGIGLSFSEPTASISLVSPDNYREFIAPYHKELVEYFKAQKVGVTTHICGTTYPIFEDLLQVGFSTISFDLDQQGDPKLYVDQLERFVQVAKGRAVAIGNVDATRFEKTSKEAMYADVKRCIDTAARHSAFILSTSCEIPPKSDPEIVKWFMDAAHDYGRYERIFD
;
A
#
# COMPACT_ATOMS: atom_id res chain seq x y z
N MET A 1 -30.08 52.84 -8.93
CA MET A 1 -30.11 52.39 -7.52
C MET A 1 -31.00 51.18 -7.42
N ILE A 2 -30.36 50.05 -7.15
CA ILE A 2 -31.00 48.76 -6.90
C ILE A 2 -31.90 48.82 -5.65
N ASP A 3 -33.07 48.16 -5.68
CA ASP A 3 -33.91 48.01 -4.49
C ASP A 3 -33.47 46.83 -3.61
N VAL A 4 -33.86 46.84 -2.33
CA VAL A 4 -33.44 45.83 -1.33
C VAL A 4 -33.86 44.40 -1.70
N LYS A 5 -35.01 44.19 -2.34
CA LYS A 5 -35.48 42.84 -2.72
C LYS A 5 -34.70 42.30 -3.91
N THR A 6 -34.43 43.15 -4.89
CA THR A 6 -33.57 42.78 -6.02
C THR A 6 -32.16 42.47 -5.52
N ALA A 7 -31.61 43.29 -4.63
CA ALA A 7 -30.28 43.09 -4.07
C ALA A 7 -30.16 41.76 -3.29
N ASP A 8 -31.14 41.42 -2.45
CA ASP A 8 -31.18 40.13 -1.76
C ASP A 8 -31.24 38.96 -2.74
N ARG A 9 -32.14 38.99 -3.73
CA ARG A 9 -32.27 37.91 -4.74
C ARG A 9 -30.95 37.62 -5.46
N GLU A 10 -30.19 38.67 -5.78
CA GLU A 10 -28.90 38.53 -6.47
C GLU A 10 -27.83 37.93 -5.53
N LEU A 11 -27.79 38.36 -4.26
CA LEU A 11 -26.94 37.73 -3.25
C LEU A 11 -27.29 36.26 -3.03
N GLN A 12 -28.58 35.92 -2.97
CA GLN A 12 -29.03 34.52 -2.88
C GLN A 12 -28.58 33.70 -4.09
N THR A 13 -28.59 34.30 -5.28
CA THR A 13 -28.18 33.62 -6.52
C THR A 13 -26.67 33.34 -6.54
N TYR A 14 -25.84 34.36 -6.26
CA TYR A 14 -24.39 34.28 -6.48
C TYR A 14 -23.57 33.91 -5.25
N ILE A 15 -24.07 34.23 -4.06
CA ILE A 15 -23.38 33.98 -2.79
C ILE A 15 -24.02 32.82 -2.03
N ARG A 16 -25.35 32.66 -2.11
CA ARG A 16 -26.10 31.63 -1.36
C ARG A 16 -25.79 31.68 0.15
N PRO A 17 -25.95 32.84 0.80
CA PRO A 17 -25.60 33.01 2.21
C PRO A 17 -26.42 32.06 3.09
N GLN A 18 -25.82 31.56 4.17
CA GLN A 18 -26.49 30.61 5.09
C GLN A 18 -27.57 31.27 5.96
N THR A 19 -27.50 32.59 6.14
CA THR A 19 -28.43 33.41 6.92
C THR A 19 -28.83 34.63 6.10
N PHE A 20 -29.87 35.37 6.50
CA PHE A 20 -30.31 36.55 5.75
C PHE A 20 -29.19 37.60 5.69
N PRO A 21 -28.83 38.16 4.52
CA PRO A 21 -28.15 39.45 4.45
C PRO A 21 -28.89 40.48 5.30
N VAL A 22 -28.17 41.29 6.06
CA VAL A 22 -28.78 42.24 7.01
C VAL A 22 -28.64 43.66 6.46
N ALA A 23 -29.77 44.32 6.24
CA ALA A 23 -29.84 45.76 6.02
C ALA A 23 -29.64 46.49 7.35
N ILE A 24 -28.70 47.44 7.39
CA ILE A 24 -28.35 48.23 8.57
C ILE A 24 -28.52 49.72 8.25
N ARG A 25 -29.21 50.45 9.14
CA ARG A 25 -29.35 51.90 9.09
C ARG A 25 -29.10 52.51 10.47
N MET A 26 -28.38 53.62 10.52
CA MET A 26 -28.24 54.44 11.72
C MET A 26 -29.25 55.59 11.66
N LEU A 27 -30.20 55.62 12.58
CA LEU A 27 -31.25 56.65 12.64
C LEU A 27 -30.74 57.87 13.41
N ARG A 28 -30.92 59.07 12.86
CA ARG A 28 -30.68 60.33 13.59
C ARG A 28 -31.68 60.50 14.74
N PRO A 29 -31.36 61.32 15.77
CA PRO A 29 -32.24 61.49 16.93
C PRO A 29 -33.66 61.98 16.61
N ASP A 30 -33.84 62.69 15.49
CA ASP A 30 -35.11 63.23 15.00
C ASP A 30 -35.85 62.27 14.04
N GLU A 31 -35.23 61.18 13.60
CA GLU A 31 -35.88 60.19 12.74
C GLU A 31 -36.80 59.24 13.54
N PRO A 32 -38.05 59.00 13.07
CA PRO A 32 -38.97 58.13 13.76
C PRO A 32 -38.53 56.66 13.70
N ILE A 33 -38.66 55.96 14.83
CA ILE A 33 -38.46 54.51 14.91
C ILE A 33 -39.64 53.79 14.24
N PRO A 34 -39.43 52.81 13.34
CA PRO A 34 -40.53 52.07 12.72
C PRO A 34 -41.40 51.32 13.75
N ASP A 35 -42.73 51.48 13.69
CA ASP A 35 -43.67 50.93 14.69
C ASP A 35 -43.56 49.40 14.88
N ARG A 36 -43.27 48.67 13.81
CA ARG A 36 -43.16 47.20 13.81
C ARG A 36 -41.78 46.69 14.22
N ALA A 37 -40.79 47.57 14.40
CA ALA A 37 -39.46 47.16 14.82
C ALA A 37 -39.46 46.78 16.31
N ARG A 38 -38.76 45.69 16.63
CA ARG A 38 -38.64 45.19 18.00
C ARG A 38 -37.52 45.92 18.74
N ARG A 39 -37.77 46.37 19.95
CA ARG A 39 -36.78 46.97 20.86
C ARG A 39 -36.52 46.03 22.04
N PRO A 40 -35.27 45.63 22.31
CA PRO A 40 -34.97 44.68 23.38
C PRO A 40 -35.53 45.05 24.76
N ALA A 41 -35.34 46.28 25.23
CA ALA A 41 -35.81 46.68 26.56
C ALA A 41 -37.34 46.78 26.60
N ARG A 42 -37.96 47.24 25.52
CA ARG A 42 -39.42 47.37 25.41
C ARG A 42 -40.12 46.01 25.33
N ASP A 43 -39.69 45.16 24.39
CA ASP A 43 -40.44 43.97 23.97
C ASP A 43 -39.95 42.68 24.63
N PHE A 44 -38.65 42.58 24.91
CA PHE A 44 -38.07 41.38 25.54
C PHE A 44 -37.80 41.57 27.03
N LYS A 45 -37.89 42.82 27.52
CA LYS A 45 -37.51 43.21 28.89
C LYS A 45 -36.06 42.80 29.21
N LYS A 46 -35.19 42.89 28.20
CA LYS A 46 -33.76 42.58 28.28
C LYS A 46 -32.96 43.67 27.58
N LEU A 47 -31.73 43.86 27.99
CA LEU A 47 -30.76 44.64 27.23
C LEU A 47 -30.04 43.74 26.23
N SER A 48 -29.56 44.31 25.12
CA SER A 48 -28.90 43.60 24.04
C SER A 48 -27.60 44.30 23.62
N MET A 49 -26.88 43.69 22.69
CA MET A 49 -25.64 44.19 22.09
C MET A 49 -25.82 44.40 20.58
N ASN A 50 -24.97 45.22 19.97
CA ASN A 50 -24.99 45.48 18.52
C ASN A 50 -24.89 44.17 17.71
N CYS A 51 -23.93 43.30 18.03
CA CYS A 51 -23.77 41.99 17.40
C CYS A 51 -24.99 41.10 17.57
N GLN A 52 -25.60 41.10 18.75
CA GLN A 52 -26.81 40.31 19.04
C GLN A 52 -28.00 40.73 18.19
N VAL A 53 -28.26 42.03 18.03
CA VAL A 53 -29.40 42.47 17.21
C VAL A 53 -29.16 42.21 15.71
N ILE A 54 -27.92 42.32 15.24
CA ILE A 54 -27.55 41.93 13.86
C ILE A 54 -27.79 40.43 13.66
N ASP A 55 -27.37 39.58 14.60
CA ASP A 55 -27.55 38.14 14.50
C ASP A 55 -29.02 37.71 14.63
N MET A 56 -29.80 38.35 15.52
CA MET A 56 -31.25 38.15 15.60
C MET A 56 -31.93 38.52 14.29
N ALA A 57 -31.52 39.60 13.62
CA ALA A 57 -32.04 39.94 12.31
C ALA A 57 -31.73 38.84 11.29
N ARG A 58 -30.47 38.39 11.19
CA ARG A 58 -30.07 37.39 10.18
C ARG A 58 -30.57 35.98 10.42
N ARG A 59 -30.87 35.61 11.67
CA ARG A 59 -31.32 34.24 12.03
C ARG A 59 -32.81 34.14 12.31
N TYR A 60 -33.37 35.08 13.07
CA TYR A 60 -34.79 35.07 13.40
C TYR A 60 -35.65 35.78 12.35
N GLY A 61 -35.02 36.55 11.46
CA GLY A 61 -35.73 37.28 10.42
C GLY A 61 -36.51 38.48 10.96
N TRP A 62 -36.09 39.05 12.10
CA TRP A 62 -36.79 40.16 12.75
C TRP A 62 -36.19 41.50 12.37
N THR A 63 -37.03 42.52 12.30
CA THR A 63 -36.59 43.92 12.31
C THR A 63 -36.39 44.36 13.74
N LEU A 64 -35.18 44.78 14.11
CA LEU A 64 -34.84 45.24 15.45
C LEU A 64 -34.33 46.67 15.42
N VAL A 65 -34.58 47.39 16.52
CA VAL A 65 -34.02 48.69 16.81
C VAL A 65 -33.34 48.64 18.16
N LEU A 66 -32.13 49.19 18.22
CA LEU A 66 -31.33 49.27 19.42
C LEU A 66 -31.01 50.75 19.69
N THR A 67 -31.61 51.32 20.74
CA THR A 67 -31.24 52.64 21.23
C THR A 67 -30.25 52.53 22.38
N ARG A 68 -29.84 53.67 22.94
CA ARG A 68 -29.05 53.73 24.17
C ARG A 68 -29.66 52.94 25.33
N GLU A 69 -30.99 53.03 25.52
CA GLU A 69 -31.72 52.35 26.61
C GLU A 69 -31.78 50.83 26.42
N ASP A 70 -31.69 50.36 25.17
CA ASP A 70 -31.72 48.93 24.85
C ASP A 70 -30.33 48.27 24.96
N SER A 71 -29.27 49.07 25.03
CA SER A 71 -27.88 48.61 24.89
C SER A 71 -27.21 48.32 26.23
N ILE A 72 -26.57 47.14 26.36
CA ILE A 72 -25.71 46.79 27.52
C ILE A 72 -24.21 46.87 27.23
N CYS A 73 -23.79 46.78 25.97
CA CYS A 73 -22.38 46.72 25.61
C CYS A 73 -21.75 48.12 25.63
N SER A 74 -20.96 48.42 26.67
CA SER A 74 -20.24 49.72 26.78
C SER A 74 -19.38 50.05 25.55
N LEU A 75 -18.71 49.04 25.00
CA LEU A 75 -17.89 49.17 23.78
C LEU A 75 -18.74 49.54 22.56
N GLY A 76 -19.89 48.88 22.39
CA GLY A 76 -20.82 49.14 21.29
C GLY A 76 -21.53 50.49 21.40
N ILE A 77 -21.89 50.89 22.62
CA ILE A 77 -22.48 52.22 22.93
C ILE A 77 -21.50 53.33 22.54
N ALA A 78 -20.23 53.21 22.94
CA ALA A 78 -19.19 54.18 22.62
C ALA A 78 -18.86 54.21 21.12
N ALA A 79 -18.83 53.05 20.45
CA ALA A 79 -18.54 52.96 19.02
C ALA A 79 -19.65 53.62 18.18
N LEU A 80 -20.92 53.39 18.50
CA LEU A 80 -22.06 53.95 17.76
C LEU A 80 -22.42 55.39 18.16
N GLY A 81 -21.69 55.99 19.11
CA GLY A 81 -21.92 57.38 19.52
C GLY A 81 -23.19 57.58 20.36
N PHE A 82 -23.72 56.53 20.99
CA PHE A 82 -24.90 56.64 21.85
C PHE A 82 -24.60 57.31 23.20
N GLU A 83 -23.34 57.31 23.63
CA GLU A 83 -22.84 58.07 24.78
C GLU A 83 -21.40 58.50 24.56
N LYS A 84 -20.97 59.53 25.31
CA LYS A 84 -19.57 59.88 25.41
C LYS A 84 -18.70 58.72 25.94
N PRO A 85 -17.57 58.40 25.29
CA PRO A 85 -16.59 57.47 25.85
C PRO A 85 -16.05 57.96 27.20
N THR A 86 -16.00 57.08 28.19
CA THR A 86 -15.43 57.37 29.52
C THR A 86 -13.89 57.32 29.49
N HIS A 87 -13.23 57.75 30.58
CA HIS A 87 -11.78 57.63 30.72
C HIS A 87 -11.27 56.20 30.53
N LEU A 88 -12.07 55.18 30.84
CA LEU A 88 -11.73 53.76 30.62
C LEU A 88 -11.61 53.37 29.15
N HIS A 89 -12.31 54.05 28.25
CA HIS A 89 -12.28 53.78 26.80
C HIS A 89 -11.06 54.41 26.09
N ASN A 90 -10.23 55.12 26.85
CA ASN A 90 -9.04 55.83 26.36
C ASN A 90 -7.78 55.49 27.17
N SER A 91 -7.90 54.76 28.29
CA SER A 91 -6.79 54.48 29.21
C SER A 91 -6.09 53.15 28.91
N GLY A 92 -6.60 52.34 27.97
CA GLY A 92 -6.16 50.97 27.69
C GLY A 92 -6.76 49.92 28.61
N THR A 93 -7.56 50.35 29.60
CA THR A 93 -8.09 49.49 30.66
C THR A 93 -9.06 48.43 30.13
N LEU A 94 -9.75 48.65 29.02
CA LEU A 94 -10.69 47.67 28.46
C LEU A 94 -10.00 46.58 27.63
N CYS A 95 -8.66 46.59 27.55
CA CYS A 95 -7.86 45.59 26.83
C CYS A 95 -6.73 44.99 27.67
N GLU A 96 -6.16 45.75 28.62
CA GLU A 96 -5.13 45.24 29.51
C GLU A 96 -5.58 43.94 30.21
N GLY A 97 -4.74 42.91 30.16
CA GLY A 97 -5.00 41.60 30.76
C GLY A 97 -6.02 40.73 30.02
N MET A 98 -6.67 41.24 28.97
CA MET A 98 -7.64 40.49 28.15
C MET A 98 -7.20 40.33 26.69
N TYR A 99 -6.73 41.42 26.07
CA TYR A 99 -6.25 41.47 24.68
C TYR A 99 -4.82 41.98 24.58
N THR A 100 -4.34 42.74 25.56
CA THR A 100 -2.99 43.32 25.55
C THR A 100 -2.33 43.15 26.92
N GLU A 101 -1.01 43.02 26.95
CA GLU A 101 -0.24 42.88 28.19
C GLU A 101 -0.24 44.17 29.03
N THR A 102 -0.14 45.35 28.38
CA THR A 102 -0.04 46.65 29.07
C THR A 102 -1.15 47.62 28.67
N LYS A 103 -1.38 48.64 29.49
CA LYS A 103 -2.29 49.76 29.17
C LYS A 103 -1.85 50.52 27.93
N GLU A 104 -0.57 50.76 27.71
CA GLU A 104 -0.09 51.51 26.54
C GLU A 104 -0.42 50.78 25.24
N ALA A 105 -0.28 49.45 25.22
CA ALA A 105 -0.74 48.61 24.11
C ALA A 105 -2.27 48.64 23.97
N GLY A 106 -2.99 48.61 25.10
CA GLY A 106 -4.44 48.76 25.14
C GLY A 106 -4.93 50.10 24.57
N GLN A 107 -4.26 51.21 24.90
CA GLN A 107 -4.59 52.55 24.42
C GLN A 107 -4.49 52.65 22.90
N ARG A 108 -3.45 52.05 22.30
CA ARG A 108 -3.35 51.95 20.84
C ARG A 108 -4.54 51.20 20.25
N SER A 109 -4.92 50.09 20.88
CA SER A 109 -6.07 49.27 20.44
C SER A 109 -7.40 50.01 20.58
N GLU A 110 -7.60 50.78 21.64
CA GLU A 110 -8.82 51.58 21.86
C GLU A 110 -8.91 52.79 20.92
N THR A 111 -7.77 53.41 20.61
CA THR A 111 -7.66 54.56 19.70
C THR A 111 -7.92 54.16 18.25
N ALA A 112 -7.58 52.92 17.88
CA ALA A 112 -7.80 52.39 16.54
C ALA A 112 -9.27 52.09 16.21
N ILE A 113 -10.17 52.08 17.20
CA ILE A 113 -11.59 51.82 16.99
C ILE A 113 -12.25 53.06 16.39
N ASP A 114 -12.83 52.93 15.19
CA ASP A 114 -13.66 53.96 14.61
C ASP A 114 -14.95 54.17 15.42
N ARG A 115 -15.29 55.44 15.69
CA ARG A 115 -16.50 55.82 16.45
C ARG A 115 -17.28 56.91 15.71
N PHE A 116 -18.60 56.91 15.84
CA PHE A 116 -19.42 58.09 15.51
C PHE A 116 -19.28 59.16 16.58
N LYS A 117 -19.65 60.41 16.24
CA LYS A 117 -19.72 61.47 17.24
C LYS A 117 -20.90 61.20 18.17
N GLU A 118 -20.75 61.59 19.43
CA GLU A 118 -21.83 61.49 20.41
C GLU A 118 -23.07 62.24 19.93
N GLY A 119 -24.23 61.58 19.98
CA GLY A 119 -25.51 62.15 19.57
C GLY A 119 -25.69 62.31 18.06
N GLU A 120 -24.73 61.85 17.23
CA GLU A 120 -24.88 61.85 15.77
C GLU A 120 -26.03 60.96 15.32
N TYR A 121 -26.20 59.82 16.00
CA TYR A 121 -27.29 58.86 15.79
C TYR A 121 -27.96 58.50 17.11
N GLY A 122 -29.28 58.35 17.07
CA GLY A 122 -30.09 57.95 18.24
C GLY A 122 -30.39 56.45 18.31
N ALA A 123 -30.32 55.73 17.18
CA ALA A 123 -30.64 54.31 17.16
C ALA A 123 -29.96 53.53 16.02
N LEU A 124 -29.71 52.24 16.25
CA LEU A 124 -29.30 51.26 15.25
C LEU A 124 -30.55 50.47 14.81
N LEU A 125 -30.91 50.56 13.54
CA LEU A 125 -32.00 49.82 12.91
C LEU A 125 -31.43 48.70 12.03
N VAL A 126 -31.87 47.47 12.27
CA VAL A 126 -31.41 46.28 11.54
C VAL A 126 -32.59 45.42 11.09
N ALA A 127 -32.52 44.89 9.88
CA ALA A 127 -33.55 43.98 9.33
C ALA A 127 -32.93 43.00 8.32
N PRO A 128 -33.53 41.83 8.09
CA PRO A 128 -33.27 41.06 6.88
C PRO A 128 -33.44 41.94 5.64
N LEU A 129 -32.51 41.84 4.70
CA LEU A 129 -32.47 42.70 3.51
C LEU A 129 -33.78 42.60 2.69
N ASP A 130 -34.31 41.40 2.51
CA ASP A 130 -35.58 41.15 1.81
C ASP A 130 -36.82 41.76 2.50
N ARG A 131 -36.71 42.05 3.80
CA ARG A 131 -37.79 42.59 4.65
C ARG A 131 -37.59 44.04 5.05
N ALA A 132 -36.47 44.66 4.65
CA ALA A 132 -36.20 46.04 4.97
C ALA A 132 -37.25 46.96 4.31
N THR A 133 -37.90 47.80 5.10
CA THR A 133 -38.85 48.82 4.64
C THR A 133 -38.23 50.21 4.64
N PHE A 134 -36.90 50.28 4.68
CA PHE A 134 -36.10 51.48 4.73
C PHE A 134 -34.91 51.31 3.80
N GLU A 135 -34.34 52.43 3.37
CA GLU A 135 -33.07 52.44 2.65
C GLU A 135 -31.92 52.27 3.66
N PRO A 136 -31.10 51.21 3.56
CA PRO A 136 -30.00 51.00 4.48
C PRO A 136 -28.83 51.93 4.20
N ASP A 137 -28.00 52.18 5.21
CA ASP A 137 -26.68 52.79 5.01
C ASP A 137 -25.69 51.75 4.45
N LEU A 138 -25.86 50.48 4.87
CA LEU A 138 -25.03 49.36 4.42
C LEU A 138 -25.76 48.01 4.56
N VAL A 139 -25.22 47.00 3.88
CA VAL A 139 -25.62 45.60 4.02
C VAL A 139 -24.48 44.80 4.63
N CYS A 140 -24.77 43.97 5.64
CA CYS A 140 -23.83 43.01 6.22
C CYS A 140 -24.20 41.59 5.79
N VAL A 141 -23.25 40.86 5.21
CA VAL A 141 -23.40 39.47 4.79
C VAL A 141 -22.46 38.60 5.60
N TYR A 142 -23.01 37.75 6.45
CA TYR A 142 -22.23 36.68 7.09
C TYR A 142 -22.13 35.48 6.14
N ALA A 143 -20.91 35.00 5.95
CA ALA A 143 -20.54 34.11 4.87
C ALA A 143 -19.28 33.30 5.22
N ASN A 144 -19.09 32.13 4.62
CA ASN A 144 -17.83 31.39 4.75
C ASN A 144 -16.69 32.07 3.94
N PRO A 145 -15.42 31.68 4.15
CA PRO A 145 -14.29 32.30 3.43
C PRO A 145 -14.41 32.26 1.89
N ALA A 146 -14.98 31.20 1.31
CA ALA A 146 -15.16 31.10 -0.14
C ALA A 146 -16.23 32.09 -0.66
N GLN A 147 -17.30 32.30 0.11
CA GLN A 147 -18.33 33.30 -0.18
C GLN A 147 -17.80 34.73 -0.02
N VAL A 148 -17.01 35.00 1.02
CA VAL A 148 -16.33 36.30 1.21
C VAL A 148 -15.31 36.57 0.10
N MET A 149 -14.60 35.55 -0.39
CA MET A 149 -13.76 35.66 -1.58
C MET A 149 -14.58 36.09 -2.81
N ARG A 150 -15.77 35.52 -3.03
CA ARG A 150 -16.65 35.94 -4.13
C ARG A 150 -17.08 37.41 -4.01
N LEU A 151 -17.44 37.85 -2.81
CA LEU A 151 -17.80 39.27 -2.55
C LEU A 151 -16.60 40.20 -2.75
N THR A 152 -15.40 39.76 -2.36
CA THR A 152 -14.14 40.50 -2.61
C THR A 152 -13.86 40.63 -4.10
N GLN A 153 -13.99 39.54 -4.86
CA GLN A 153 -13.83 39.56 -6.32
C GLN A 153 -14.85 40.47 -7.00
N ALA A 154 -16.09 40.51 -6.48
CA ALA A 154 -17.12 41.42 -6.97
C ALA A 154 -16.77 42.90 -6.70
N ALA A 155 -16.29 43.22 -5.48
CA ALA A 155 -15.82 44.56 -5.13
C ALA A 155 -14.63 45.04 -5.98
N LEU A 156 -13.83 44.11 -6.48
CA LEU A 156 -12.68 44.39 -7.34
C LEU A 156 -12.98 44.30 -8.83
N TRP A 157 -14.21 43.95 -9.23
CA TRP A 157 -14.56 43.69 -10.64
C TRP A 157 -14.22 44.85 -11.57
N LYS A 158 -14.64 46.08 -11.20
CA LYS A 158 -14.34 47.29 -12.00
C LYS A 158 -12.97 47.90 -11.69
N ARG A 159 -12.49 47.71 -10.46
CA ARG A 159 -11.36 48.47 -9.90
C ARG A 159 -10.03 47.72 -10.03
N GLY A 160 -10.05 46.39 -10.09
CA GLY A 160 -8.86 45.55 -9.98
C GLY A 160 -8.12 45.76 -8.64
N GLY A 161 -6.89 45.24 -8.53
CA GLY A 161 -6.03 45.50 -7.37
C GLY A 161 -6.40 44.68 -6.13
N LYS A 162 -6.46 45.34 -4.96
CA LYS A 162 -6.66 44.71 -3.65
C LYS A 162 -7.71 45.47 -2.84
N LEU A 163 -8.53 44.75 -2.09
CA LEU A 163 -9.42 45.31 -1.07
C LEU A 163 -8.67 45.40 0.26
N ALA A 164 -8.62 46.58 0.86
CA ALA A 164 -7.94 46.80 2.13
C ALA A 164 -8.96 46.89 3.28
N SER A 165 -8.77 46.04 4.29
CA SER A 165 -9.51 46.04 5.56
C SER A 165 -8.53 45.82 6.71
N ALA A 166 -8.85 46.33 7.89
CA ALA A 166 -8.07 46.16 9.11
C ALA A 166 -8.83 45.30 10.11
N PHE A 167 -8.11 44.55 10.94
CA PHE A 167 -8.71 43.61 11.90
C PHE A 167 -8.15 43.85 13.30
N GLY A 168 -9.03 44.27 14.23
CA GLY A 168 -8.67 44.47 15.63
C GLY A 168 -8.95 43.26 16.53
N GLY A 169 -9.70 42.25 16.04
CA GLY A 169 -10.12 41.10 16.84
C GLY A 169 -11.06 41.44 18.00
N ARG A 170 -11.56 42.69 18.07
CA ARG A 170 -12.46 43.22 19.11
C ARG A 170 -13.35 44.32 18.53
N VAL A 171 -14.52 44.52 19.14
CA VAL A 171 -15.46 45.60 18.78
C VAL A 171 -15.81 45.61 17.28
N VAL A 172 -15.96 44.42 16.68
CA VAL A 172 -16.18 44.27 15.23
C VAL A 172 -17.45 44.95 14.73
N CYS A 173 -18.43 45.21 15.60
CA CYS A 173 -19.60 46.01 15.24
C CYS A 173 -19.22 47.45 14.80
N ALA A 174 -18.07 47.97 15.24
CA ALA A 174 -17.53 49.24 14.74
C ALA A 174 -17.04 49.09 13.29
N ASP A 175 -16.30 48.01 12.98
CA ASP A 175 -15.82 47.74 11.62
C ASP A 175 -17.00 47.53 10.64
N ILE A 176 -18.00 46.74 11.08
CA ILE A 176 -19.23 46.45 10.32
C ILE A 176 -20.00 47.74 10.02
N ILE A 177 -20.14 48.63 11.01
CA ILE A 177 -21.05 49.78 10.90
C ILE A 177 -20.25 51.06 10.62
N VAL A 178 -19.48 51.51 11.61
CA VAL A 178 -18.83 52.82 11.62
C VAL A 178 -17.78 52.93 10.53
N THR A 179 -16.83 51.98 10.45
CA THR A 179 -15.76 52.01 9.44
C THR A 179 -16.32 51.91 8.04
N THR A 180 -17.29 51.03 7.82
CA THR A 180 -17.96 50.88 6.51
C THR A 180 -18.64 52.18 6.07
N MET A 181 -19.42 52.82 6.94
CA MET A 181 -20.09 54.09 6.63
C MET A 181 -19.11 55.24 6.44
N ARG A 182 -18.09 55.38 7.30
CA ARG A 182 -17.14 56.49 7.23
C ARG A 182 -16.22 56.42 6.02
N THR A 183 -15.81 55.21 5.63
CA THR A 183 -14.90 55.02 4.49
C THR A 183 -15.64 54.96 3.16
N ASP A 184 -16.96 54.71 3.17
CA ASP A 184 -17.75 54.35 2.00
C ASP A 184 -17.03 53.27 1.17
N ARG A 185 -16.50 52.23 1.84
CA ARG A 185 -15.81 51.11 1.19
C ARG A 185 -16.26 49.78 1.77
N PRO A 186 -16.40 48.73 0.95
CA PRO A 186 -16.66 47.38 1.44
C PRO A 186 -15.59 46.93 2.42
N GLN A 187 -15.99 46.23 3.48
CA GLN A 187 -15.06 45.67 4.45
C GLN A 187 -15.12 44.15 4.45
N VAL A 188 -13.96 43.51 4.40
CA VAL A 188 -13.82 42.12 4.84
C VAL A 188 -13.76 42.15 6.35
N ILE A 189 -14.63 41.40 7.00
CA ILE A 189 -14.78 41.41 8.45
C ILE A 189 -14.36 40.06 9.01
N LEU A 190 -13.46 40.09 9.99
CA LEU A 190 -13.11 38.96 10.84
C LEU A 190 -13.89 39.09 12.16
N PRO A 191 -14.94 38.27 12.38
CA PRO A 191 -15.74 38.34 13.61
C PRO A 191 -14.89 38.19 14.87
N CYS A 192 -15.05 39.13 15.80
CA CYS A 192 -14.32 39.14 17.07
C CYS A 192 -14.90 38.16 18.09
N SER A 193 -14.20 37.96 19.21
CA SER A 193 -14.68 37.09 20.31
C SER A 193 -16.07 37.50 20.82
N GLY A 194 -16.36 38.80 20.91
CA GLY A 194 -17.70 39.28 21.32
C GLY A 194 -18.80 38.94 20.31
N ASP A 195 -18.50 38.98 19.02
CA ASP A 195 -19.45 38.60 17.96
C ASP A 195 -19.71 37.09 17.96
N ARG A 196 -18.67 36.29 18.19
CA ARG A 196 -18.77 34.83 18.31
C ARG A 196 -19.51 34.39 19.56
N ILE A 197 -19.19 34.97 20.71
CA ILE A 197 -19.76 34.57 22.01
C ILE A 197 -21.17 35.15 22.17
N PHE A 198 -21.36 36.44 21.96
CA PHE A 198 -22.65 37.08 22.25
C PHE A 198 -23.55 37.13 21.03
N GLY A 199 -22.99 37.41 19.85
CA GLY A 199 -23.68 37.38 18.56
C GLY A 199 -23.79 35.99 17.95
N GLN A 200 -23.23 34.93 18.56
CA GLN A 200 -23.36 33.54 18.09
C GLN A 200 -22.85 33.28 16.65
N THR A 201 -21.90 34.09 16.19
CA THR A 201 -21.20 33.87 14.92
C THR A 201 -20.33 32.60 14.97
N GLN A 202 -20.45 31.74 13.98
CA GLN A 202 -19.81 30.42 13.95
C GLN A 202 -18.33 30.48 13.50
N ASP A 203 -17.54 29.45 13.84
CA ASP A 203 -16.10 29.37 13.54
C ASP A 203 -15.77 29.44 12.04
N HIS A 204 -16.63 28.89 11.20
CA HIS A 204 -16.50 28.95 9.75
C HIS A 204 -17.05 30.23 9.12
N GLU A 205 -17.63 31.14 9.92
CA GLU A 205 -18.20 32.40 9.44
C GLU A 205 -17.19 33.54 9.49
N MET A 206 -17.18 34.29 8.40
CA MET A 206 -16.68 35.65 8.25
C MET A 206 -17.88 36.58 8.01
N ALA A 207 -17.63 37.89 7.94
CA ALA A 207 -18.62 38.82 7.43
C ALA A 207 -18.03 39.69 6.32
N PHE A 208 -18.91 40.28 5.52
CA PHE A 208 -18.54 41.25 4.50
C PHE A 208 -19.61 42.33 4.49
N THR A 209 -19.18 43.58 4.58
CA THR A 209 -20.11 44.72 4.54
C THR A 209 -20.00 45.47 3.23
N ILE A 210 -21.14 45.97 2.76
CA ILE A 210 -21.29 46.68 1.50
C ILE A 210 -21.97 48.01 1.82
N PRO A 211 -21.30 49.18 1.66
CA PRO A 211 -21.99 50.46 1.68
C PRO A 211 -23.11 50.45 0.65
N TRP A 212 -24.30 50.94 1.02
CA TRP A 212 -25.47 50.84 0.13
C TRP A 212 -25.26 51.55 -1.21
N SER A 213 -24.50 52.66 -1.18
CA SER A 213 -23.99 53.39 -2.35
C SER A 213 -23.29 52.51 -3.40
N GLN A 214 -22.69 51.39 -2.99
CA GLN A 214 -21.92 50.48 -3.84
C GLN A 214 -22.61 49.14 -4.12
N MET A 215 -23.83 48.93 -3.62
CA MET A 215 -24.54 47.66 -3.77
C MET A 215 -24.75 47.28 -5.24
N GLU A 216 -25.11 48.25 -6.09
CA GLU A 216 -25.32 48.04 -7.52
C GLU A 216 -24.02 47.60 -8.23
N GLU A 217 -22.88 48.20 -7.87
CA GLU A 217 -21.56 47.82 -8.40
C GLU A 217 -21.16 46.41 -7.96
N ILE A 218 -21.44 46.03 -6.70
CA ILE A 218 -21.16 44.67 -6.19
C ILE A 218 -22.00 43.63 -6.93
N ILE A 219 -23.29 43.87 -7.14
CA ILE A 219 -24.15 42.94 -7.88
C ILE A 219 -23.65 42.80 -9.33
N GLU A 220 -23.26 43.89 -9.98
CA GLU A 220 -22.65 43.84 -11.31
C GLU A 220 -21.37 43.02 -11.31
N GLY A 221 -20.51 43.17 -10.29
CA GLY A 221 -19.30 42.40 -10.13
C GLY A 221 -19.54 40.91 -9.91
N LEU A 222 -20.58 40.55 -9.14
CA LEU A 222 -20.98 39.16 -8.96
C LEU A 222 -21.43 38.54 -10.28
N ARG A 223 -22.28 39.24 -11.05
CA ARG A 223 -22.73 38.82 -12.39
C ARG A 223 -21.56 38.65 -13.36
N GLY A 224 -20.69 39.66 -13.46
CA GLY A 224 -19.55 39.68 -14.38
C GLY A 224 -18.55 38.56 -14.11
N THR A 225 -18.12 38.42 -12.84
CA THR A 225 -17.19 37.33 -12.46
C THR A 225 -17.83 35.94 -12.59
N HIS A 226 -19.14 35.81 -12.37
CA HIS A 226 -19.87 34.55 -12.60
C HIS A 226 -19.90 34.16 -14.08
N ALA A 227 -20.14 35.12 -14.98
CA ALA A 227 -20.08 34.91 -16.43
C ALA A 227 -18.66 34.49 -16.87
N GLY A 228 -17.63 35.02 -16.21
CA GLY A 228 -16.23 34.61 -16.39
C GLY A 228 -15.85 33.24 -15.80
N GLY A 229 -16.81 32.47 -15.29
CA GLY A 229 -16.59 31.12 -14.75
C GLY A 229 -16.27 31.05 -13.25
N ILE A 230 -16.18 32.19 -12.55
CA ILE A 230 -15.92 32.22 -11.11
C ILE A 230 -17.25 32.07 -10.36
N ARG A 231 -17.51 30.87 -9.83
CA ARG A 231 -18.81 30.49 -9.27
C ARG A 231 -18.71 30.08 -7.79
N TYR A 232 -19.85 30.11 -7.11
CA TYR A 232 -20.04 29.48 -5.82
C TYR A 232 -21.21 28.49 -5.89
N PRO A 233 -21.10 27.26 -5.33
CA PRO A 233 -19.91 26.65 -4.74
C PRO A 233 -18.69 26.61 -5.68
N ILE A 234 -17.49 26.54 -5.11
CA ILE A 234 -16.24 26.51 -5.90
C ILE A 234 -16.19 25.23 -6.71
N THR A 235 -16.10 25.36 -8.04
CA THR A 235 -15.96 24.23 -8.97
C THR A 235 -14.71 23.42 -8.62
N GLN A 236 -14.89 22.12 -8.40
CA GLN A 236 -13.77 21.19 -8.20
C GLN A 236 -13.34 20.61 -9.54
N PHE A 237 -12.04 20.58 -9.81
CA PHE A 237 -11.49 19.93 -10.99
C PHE A 237 -11.43 18.40 -10.75
N MET A 238 -12.16 17.65 -11.56
CA MET A 238 -12.29 16.18 -11.42
C MET A 238 -11.79 15.41 -12.65
N GLU A 239 -11.23 16.10 -13.65
CA GLU A 239 -10.72 15.50 -14.89
C GLU A 239 -9.27 15.01 -14.69
N TYR A 240 -9.10 14.10 -13.73
CA TYR A 240 -7.85 13.38 -13.50
C TYR A 240 -8.09 11.88 -13.47
N GLU A 241 -7.09 11.09 -13.87
CA GLU A 241 -7.15 9.63 -13.74
C GLU A 241 -6.75 9.21 -12.33
N ALA A 242 -7.65 8.55 -11.61
CA ALA A 242 -7.35 8.01 -10.29
C ALA A 242 -6.57 6.69 -10.42
N LYS A 243 -5.44 6.59 -9.73
CA LYS A 243 -4.68 5.33 -9.64
C LYS A 243 -5.32 4.40 -8.60
N MET A 244 -5.82 3.25 -9.04
CA MET A 244 -6.37 2.23 -8.15
C MET A 244 -5.26 1.38 -7.51
N PRO A 245 -5.50 0.82 -6.31
CA PRO A 245 -4.58 -0.13 -5.69
C PRO A 245 -4.24 -1.33 -6.61
N PRO A 246 -2.95 -1.76 -6.70
CA PRO A 246 -2.54 -2.83 -7.61
C PRO A 246 -3.34 -4.13 -7.48
N ARG A 247 -3.75 -4.50 -6.26
CA ARG A 247 -4.56 -5.71 -6.02
C ARG A 247 -5.93 -5.67 -6.70
N TYR A 248 -6.55 -4.50 -6.83
CA TYR A 248 -7.82 -4.36 -7.54
C TYR A 248 -7.63 -4.45 -9.06
N MET A 249 -6.45 -4.04 -9.55
CA MET A 249 -6.10 -4.13 -10.96
C MET A 249 -5.80 -5.56 -11.42
N GLU A 250 -5.57 -6.51 -10.52
CA GLU A 250 -5.37 -7.93 -10.87
C GLU A 250 -6.63 -8.51 -11.56
N ALA A 251 -7.83 -8.13 -11.13
CA ALA A 251 -9.07 -8.53 -11.80
C ALA A 251 -9.15 -8.02 -13.25
N ASN A 252 -8.70 -6.79 -13.50
CA ASN A 252 -8.64 -6.25 -14.86
C ASN A 252 -7.68 -7.05 -15.75
N ARG A 253 -6.54 -7.50 -15.20
CA ARG A 253 -5.59 -8.33 -15.94
C ARG A 253 -6.19 -9.69 -16.34
N VAL A 254 -7.00 -10.30 -15.46
CA VAL A 254 -7.73 -11.53 -15.77
C VAL A 254 -8.74 -11.28 -16.89
N TRP A 255 -9.58 -10.24 -16.78
CA TRP A 255 -10.54 -9.90 -17.85
C TRP A 255 -9.89 -9.53 -19.17
N ASP A 256 -8.75 -8.83 -19.15
CA ASP A 256 -8.01 -8.52 -20.36
C ASP A 256 -7.39 -9.79 -20.99
N THR A 257 -7.07 -10.81 -20.18
CA THR A 257 -6.66 -12.13 -20.67
C THR A 257 -7.82 -12.88 -21.30
N GLU A 258 -8.96 -12.98 -20.61
CA GLU A 258 -10.17 -13.65 -21.11
C GLU A 258 -10.67 -13.03 -22.43
N LYS A 259 -10.49 -11.71 -22.60
CA LYS A 259 -10.84 -10.97 -23.82
C LYS A 259 -9.73 -10.97 -24.88
N GLY A 260 -8.63 -11.68 -24.65
CA GLY A 260 -7.52 -11.82 -25.60
C GLY A 260 -6.72 -10.52 -25.85
N LYS A 261 -6.83 -9.52 -24.98
CA LYS A 261 -6.02 -8.28 -25.06
C LYS A 261 -4.61 -8.49 -24.53
N THR A 262 -4.46 -9.40 -23.58
CA THR A 262 -3.17 -9.81 -23.01
C THR A 262 -3.16 -11.32 -22.80
N ALA A 263 -2.01 -11.90 -22.45
CA ALA A 263 -1.91 -13.30 -22.06
C ALA A 263 -0.96 -13.44 -20.85
N TYR A 264 -1.23 -14.41 -19.97
CA TYR A 264 -0.26 -14.82 -18.97
C TYR A 264 0.85 -15.63 -19.65
N SER A 265 2.09 -15.19 -19.50
CA SER A 265 3.25 -16.02 -19.83
C SER A 265 3.41 -17.13 -18.79
N ASN A 266 4.15 -18.18 -19.13
CA ASN A 266 4.52 -19.24 -18.19
C ASN A 266 5.18 -18.67 -16.92
N ARG A 267 6.07 -17.69 -17.11
CA ARG A 267 6.70 -16.96 -16.00
C ARG A 267 5.68 -16.20 -15.13
N ASP A 268 4.65 -15.59 -15.73
CA ASP A 268 3.64 -14.85 -14.95
C ASP A 268 2.87 -15.77 -13.99
N ARG A 269 2.59 -17.01 -14.39
CA ARG A 269 1.89 -18.00 -13.53
C ARG A 269 2.72 -18.35 -12.31
N VAL A 270 4.02 -18.58 -12.49
CA VAL A 270 4.96 -18.84 -11.38
C VAL A 270 5.08 -17.63 -10.46
N VAL A 271 5.19 -16.42 -11.03
CA VAL A 271 5.23 -15.19 -10.24
C VAL A 271 3.94 -14.99 -9.44
N ALA A 272 2.77 -15.34 -10.01
CA ALA A 272 1.50 -15.28 -9.29
C ALA A 272 1.51 -16.21 -8.06
N ALA A 273 1.95 -17.46 -8.21
CA ALA A 273 2.10 -18.40 -7.10
C ALA A 273 3.04 -17.87 -6.00
N TYR A 274 4.20 -17.32 -6.35
CA TYR A 274 5.13 -16.71 -5.38
C TYR A 274 4.55 -15.47 -4.69
N LYS A 275 3.75 -14.68 -5.41
CA LYS A 275 3.03 -13.52 -4.85
C LYS A 275 1.79 -13.91 -4.05
N ARG A 276 1.43 -15.20 -4.03
CA ARG A 276 0.22 -15.72 -3.42
C ARG A 276 -1.03 -15.06 -4.03
N SER A 277 -1.01 -14.96 -5.35
CA SER A 277 -2.11 -14.46 -6.19
C SER A 277 -2.38 -15.47 -7.32
N PHE A 278 -3.41 -15.20 -8.09
CA PHE A 278 -3.93 -16.09 -9.12
C PHE A 278 -3.58 -15.59 -10.52
N ALA A 279 -3.30 -16.53 -11.41
CA ALA A 279 -3.21 -16.31 -12.85
C ALA A 279 -4.44 -16.91 -13.52
N ASP A 280 -4.33 -17.32 -14.78
CA ASP A 280 -5.34 -18.11 -15.51
C ASP A 280 -5.40 -19.58 -15.04
N ARG A 281 -4.25 -20.17 -14.68
CA ARG A 281 -4.15 -21.53 -14.13
C ARG A 281 -2.98 -21.72 -13.17
N VAL A 282 -3.00 -22.81 -12.42
CA VAL A 282 -1.88 -23.29 -11.59
C VAL A 282 -0.64 -23.50 -12.48
N PRO A 283 0.54 -22.94 -12.11
CA PRO A 283 1.79 -23.23 -12.82
C PRO A 283 2.22 -24.69 -12.62
N VAL A 284 2.83 -25.28 -13.65
CA VAL A 284 3.23 -26.69 -13.67
C VAL A 284 4.62 -26.89 -14.28
N TYR A 285 5.39 -27.79 -13.69
CA TYR A 285 6.59 -28.35 -14.32
C TYR A 285 6.94 -29.71 -13.70
N PRO A 286 7.37 -30.73 -14.46
CA PRO A 286 8.00 -31.91 -13.89
C PRO A 286 9.49 -31.66 -13.59
N ILE A 287 10.02 -32.30 -12.54
CA ILE A 287 11.46 -32.29 -12.26
C ILE A 287 12.11 -33.34 -13.16
N VAL A 288 12.86 -32.90 -14.17
CA VAL A 288 13.36 -33.81 -15.22
C VAL A 288 14.81 -34.24 -15.07
N ALA A 289 15.69 -33.39 -14.55
CA ALA A 289 17.11 -33.73 -14.36
C ALA A 289 17.72 -34.42 -15.61
N SER A 290 18.29 -35.62 -15.44
CA SER A 290 18.87 -36.46 -16.49
C SER A 290 17.89 -36.89 -17.59
N PHE A 291 16.56 -36.91 -17.34
CA PHE A 291 15.57 -37.20 -18.39
C PHE A 291 15.65 -36.21 -19.56
N ALA A 292 16.02 -34.95 -19.30
CA ALA A 292 16.19 -33.98 -20.39
C ALA A 292 17.26 -34.43 -21.39
N GLY A 293 18.36 -35.01 -20.90
CA GLY A 293 19.45 -35.53 -21.73
C GLY A 293 19.09 -36.82 -22.47
N THR A 294 18.50 -37.79 -21.77
CA THR A 294 18.12 -39.07 -22.39
C THR A 294 17.02 -38.93 -23.43
N LEU A 295 16.13 -37.94 -23.27
CA LEU A 295 15.14 -37.57 -24.28
C LEU A 295 15.78 -37.10 -25.60
N ASP A 296 17.02 -36.61 -25.54
CA ASP A 296 17.86 -36.25 -26.69
C ASP A 296 18.84 -37.36 -27.11
N GLY A 297 18.70 -38.56 -26.53
CA GLY A 297 19.56 -39.71 -26.82
C GLY A 297 20.96 -39.64 -26.19
N LEU A 298 21.19 -38.74 -25.23
CA LEU A 298 22.45 -38.67 -24.49
C LEU A 298 22.49 -39.74 -23.39
N SER A 299 23.70 -40.23 -23.07
CA SER A 299 23.88 -40.95 -21.81
C SER A 299 23.78 -39.99 -20.61
N ILE A 300 23.55 -40.54 -19.41
CA ILE A 300 23.52 -39.76 -18.16
C ILE A 300 24.87 -39.05 -17.96
N GLU A 301 25.98 -39.75 -18.18
CA GLU A 301 27.32 -39.16 -18.07
C GLU A 301 27.52 -38.01 -19.06
N GLU A 302 27.14 -38.18 -20.33
CA GLU A 302 27.25 -37.12 -21.33
C GLU A 302 26.45 -35.88 -20.95
N TYR A 303 25.22 -36.06 -20.44
CA TYR A 303 24.39 -34.94 -19.96
C TYR A 303 25.01 -34.25 -18.73
N CYS A 304 25.64 -35.00 -17.83
CA CYS A 304 26.25 -34.45 -16.62
C CYS A 304 27.62 -33.79 -16.84
N THR A 305 28.34 -34.16 -17.89
CA THR A 305 29.75 -33.76 -18.10
C THR A 305 29.97 -32.90 -19.34
N ASN A 306 29.07 -32.95 -20.34
CA ASN A 306 29.19 -32.17 -21.57
C ASN A 306 28.25 -30.96 -21.57
N VAL A 307 28.81 -29.80 -21.20
CA VAL A 307 28.06 -28.54 -21.02
C VAL A 307 27.25 -28.12 -22.26
N PRO A 308 27.81 -28.02 -23.48
CA PRO A 308 27.04 -27.65 -24.66
C PRO A 308 25.87 -28.61 -24.97
N LYS A 309 26.08 -29.93 -24.80
CA LYS A 309 25.03 -30.93 -25.00
C LYS A 309 23.92 -30.79 -23.96
N ALA A 310 24.28 -30.56 -22.69
CA ALA A 310 23.32 -30.35 -21.60
C ALA A 310 22.44 -29.11 -21.83
N ILE A 311 23.04 -27.98 -22.24
CA ILE A 311 22.32 -26.75 -22.60
C ILE A 311 21.30 -27.02 -23.71
N THR A 312 21.75 -27.71 -24.77
CA THR A 312 20.90 -28.06 -25.92
C THR A 312 19.72 -28.94 -25.48
N ALA A 313 19.98 -29.96 -24.67
CA ALA A 313 18.95 -30.87 -24.16
C ALA A 313 17.90 -30.15 -23.29
N MET A 314 18.33 -29.24 -22.40
CA MET A 314 17.41 -28.44 -21.59
C MET A 314 16.51 -27.52 -22.43
N LEU A 315 17.06 -26.90 -23.48
CA LEU A 315 16.28 -26.05 -24.39
C LEU A 315 15.33 -26.88 -25.26
N ASN A 316 15.77 -28.03 -25.76
CA ASN A 316 14.90 -28.95 -26.52
C ASN A 316 13.75 -29.49 -25.66
N TYR A 317 14.02 -29.82 -24.40
CA TYR A 317 12.98 -30.18 -23.43
C TYR A 317 11.95 -29.05 -23.27
N TYR A 318 12.42 -27.79 -23.14
CA TYR A 318 11.53 -26.64 -23.09
C TYR A 318 10.66 -26.50 -24.35
N GLU A 319 11.24 -26.61 -25.54
CA GLU A 319 10.48 -26.51 -26.80
C GLU A 319 9.43 -27.62 -26.94
N ARG A 320 9.69 -28.82 -26.39
CA ARG A 320 8.75 -29.96 -26.47
C ARG A 320 7.54 -29.82 -25.55
N TYR A 321 7.74 -29.35 -24.31
CA TYR A 321 6.69 -29.41 -23.28
C TYR A 321 6.27 -28.05 -22.74
N GLN A 322 7.04 -26.99 -23.02
CA GLN A 322 6.81 -25.62 -22.55
C GLN A 322 6.37 -25.54 -21.07
N PRO A 323 7.11 -26.15 -20.13
CA PRO A 323 6.76 -26.09 -18.72
C PRO A 323 6.84 -24.66 -18.17
N ASP A 324 6.17 -24.43 -17.04
CA ASP A 324 6.18 -23.12 -16.39
C ASP A 324 7.48 -22.81 -15.62
N VAL A 325 8.29 -23.84 -15.37
CA VAL A 325 9.65 -23.74 -14.83
C VAL A 325 10.59 -24.67 -15.59
N VAL A 326 11.81 -24.21 -15.88
CA VAL A 326 12.93 -25.02 -16.35
C VAL A 326 14.06 -24.94 -15.33
N LEU A 327 14.63 -26.10 -14.97
CA LEU A 327 15.72 -26.19 -14.00
C LEU A 327 17.03 -26.55 -14.70
N ALA A 328 18.09 -25.78 -14.45
CA ALA A 328 19.46 -26.24 -14.60
C ALA A 328 19.72 -27.30 -13.53
N TYR A 329 19.63 -28.57 -13.93
CA TYR A 329 19.77 -29.70 -13.02
C TYR A 329 20.41 -30.90 -13.74
N ASN A 330 21.67 -31.19 -13.39
CA ASN A 330 22.43 -32.32 -13.91
C ASN A 330 22.35 -33.51 -12.96
N ASP A 331 22.91 -33.32 -11.76
CA ASP A 331 23.00 -34.29 -10.68
C ASP A 331 23.30 -33.60 -9.34
N LEU A 332 23.34 -34.41 -8.28
CA LEU A 332 23.64 -34.00 -6.90
C LEU A 332 25.06 -34.41 -6.45
N ALA A 333 25.93 -34.85 -7.37
CA ALA A 333 27.29 -35.28 -7.06
C ALA A 333 28.34 -34.18 -7.29
N LYS A 334 28.05 -33.18 -8.14
CA LYS A 334 28.98 -32.11 -8.56
C LYS A 334 29.62 -31.35 -7.39
N GLU A 335 28.86 -31.04 -6.34
CA GLU A 335 29.40 -30.32 -5.18
C GLU A 335 30.36 -31.20 -4.36
N ALA A 336 30.02 -32.48 -4.13
CA ALA A 336 30.89 -33.41 -3.43
C ALA A 336 32.17 -33.73 -4.24
N GLU A 337 32.06 -33.83 -5.56
CA GLU A 337 33.19 -33.96 -6.48
C GLU A 337 34.15 -32.76 -6.37
N ALA A 338 33.61 -31.55 -6.23
CA ALA A 338 34.44 -30.35 -6.06
C ALA A 338 35.27 -30.37 -4.76
N PHE A 339 34.82 -31.10 -3.74
CA PHE A 339 35.59 -31.40 -2.53
C PHE A 339 36.59 -32.56 -2.68
N GLY A 340 36.59 -33.25 -3.82
CA GLY A 340 37.51 -34.33 -4.17
C GLY A 340 36.92 -35.74 -4.10
N CYS A 341 35.59 -35.89 -3.96
CA CYS A 341 34.95 -37.20 -4.03
C CYS A 341 34.96 -37.73 -5.46
N ARG A 342 34.98 -39.06 -5.64
CA ARG A 342 34.89 -39.68 -6.97
C ARG A 342 33.44 -39.97 -7.32
N VAL A 343 33.02 -39.48 -8.49
CA VAL A 343 31.69 -39.71 -9.04
C VAL A 343 31.70 -41.01 -9.84
N LYS A 344 30.65 -41.81 -9.63
CA LYS A 344 30.34 -43.01 -10.39
C LYS A 344 29.13 -42.75 -11.27
N TYR A 345 29.29 -43.00 -12.57
CA TYR A 345 28.22 -42.91 -13.56
C TYR A 345 27.62 -44.29 -13.85
N SER A 346 26.37 -44.28 -14.28
CA SER A 346 25.59 -45.45 -14.71
C SER A 346 24.67 -45.05 -15.85
N ASP A 347 24.35 -46.00 -16.73
CA ASP A 347 23.36 -45.79 -17.81
C ASP A 347 21.90 -45.92 -17.35
N TYR A 348 21.69 -46.30 -16.08
CA TYR A 348 20.36 -46.64 -15.55
C TYR A 348 19.97 -45.82 -14.33
N VAL A 349 20.94 -45.39 -13.53
CA VAL A 349 20.71 -44.62 -12.30
C VAL A 349 21.51 -43.34 -12.34
N VAL A 350 21.03 -42.33 -11.63
CA VAL A 350 21.69 -41.03 -11.52
C VAL A 350 23.07 -41.13 -10.87
N PRO A 351 23.99 -40.17 -11.13
CA PRO A 351 25.36 -40.24 -10.62
C PRO A 351 25.42 -40.32 -9.09
N SER A 352 26.28 -41.19 -8.58
CA SER A 352 26.50 -41.40 -7.14
C SER A 352 27.97 -41.19 -6.76
N ILE A 353 28.28 -41.10 -5.47
CA ILE A 353 29.66 -41.10 -4.98
C ILE A 353 30.07 -42.52 -4.63
N ASP A 354 31.21 -42.98 -5.14
CA ASP A 354 31.80 -44.29 -4.79
C ASP A 354 33.12 -44.19 -4.00
N GLU A 355 33.68 -42.99 -3.86
CA GLU A 355 34.83 -42.71 -3.00
C GLU A 355 34.63 -41.37 -2.28
N HIS A 356 34.53 -41.42 -0.95
CA HIS A 356 34.30 -40.22 -0.12
C HIS A 356 35.61 -39.76 0.53
N VAL A 357 35.88 -38.45 0.49
CA VAL A 357 37.16 -37.87 0.93
C VAL A 357 37.41 -38.05 2.43
N LEU A 358 36.35 -38.10 3.23
CA LEU A 358 36.42 -38.25 4.68
C LEU A 358 35.95 -39.63 5.15
N THR A 359 35.95 -40.69 4.33
CA THR A 359 35.43 -42.03 4.73
C THR A 359 36.07 -42.52 6.05
N ASP A 360 37.39 -42.73 6.06
CA ASP A 360 38.07 -43.42 7.18
C ASP A 360 38.80 -42.47 8.14
N ASP A 361 39.08 -41.22 7.74
CA ASP A 361 39.91 -40.28 8.51
C ASP A 361 39.25 -38.90 8.66
N LYS A 362 38.68 -38.65 9.84
CA LYS A 362 38.08 -37.36 10.22
C LYS A 362 39.09 -36.21 10.25
N SER A 363 40.38 -36.49 10.52
CA SER A 363 41.40 -35.46 10.70
C SER A 363 41.67 -34.67 9.41
N ARG A 364 41.39 -35.28 8.26
CA ARG A 364 41.48 -34.64 6.93
C ARG A 364 40.59 -33.41 6.80
N LEU A 365 39.52 -33.29 7.60
CA LEU A 365 38.65 -32.12 7.63
C LEU A 365 39.45 -30.82 7.83
N ALA A 366 40.47 -30.84 8.70
CA ALA A 366 41.31 -29.67 8.99
C ALA A 366 42.14 -29.19 7.79
N THR A 367 42.27 -30.02 6.76
CA THR A 367 43.05 -29.72 5.55
C THR A 367 42.20 -29.63 4.28
N LEU A 368 40.87 -29.76 4.42
CA LEU A 368 39.94 -29.72 3.30
C LEU A 368 39.96 -28.32 2.67
N LYS A 369 40.23 -28.25 1.37
CA LYS A 369 40.28 -26.97 0.66
C LYS A 369 38.88 -26.58 0.22
N MET A 370 38.52 -25.32 0.47
CA MET A 370 37.27 -24.74 -0.02
C MET A 370 37.27 -24.70 -1.56
N PRO A 371 36.30 -25.34 -2.25
CA PRO A 371 36.24 -25.30 -3.71
C PRO A 371 35.95 -23.89 -4.23
N ASP A 372 36.63 -23.50 -5.30
CA ASP A 372 36.35 -22.26 -6.07
C ASP A 372 35.28 -22.56 -7.13
N PRO A 373 34.08 -21.94 -7.06
CA PRO A 373 33.00 -22.08 -8.04
C PRO A 373 33.41 -21.92 -9.50
N TYR A 374 34.42 -21.10 -9.76
CA TYR A 374 34.83 -20.72 -11.12
C TYR A 374 36.02 -21.53 -11.64
N LYS A 375 36.57 -22.46 -10.84
CA LYS A 375 37.76 -23.24 -11.23
C LYS A 375 37.70 -24.73 -10.91
N THR A 376 36.87 -25.15 -9.96
CA THR A 376 36.98 -26.49 -9.38
C THR A 376 36.02 -27.48 -10.03
N ALA A 377 36.56 -28.59 -10.55
CA ALA A 377 35.78 -29.70 -11.12
C ALA A 377 34.70 -29.21 -12.11
N ARG A 378 33.46 -29.72 -11.98
CA ARG A 378 32.33 -29.40 -12.86
C ARG A 378 31.58 -28.11 -12.51
N LEU A 379 31.93 -27.43 -11.42
CA LEU A 379 31.24 -26.19 -10.99
C LEU A 379 31.24 -25.09 -12.08
N PRO A 380 32.36 -24.77 -12.77
CA PRO A 380 32.37 -23.71 -13.77
C PRO A 380 31.46 -24.02 -14.95
N GLY A 381 31.42 -25.28 -15.37
CA GLY A 381 30.55 -25.75 -16.44
C GLY A 381 29.07 -25.65 -16.07
N PHE A 382 28.70 -25.84 -14.80
CA PHE A 382 27.33 -25.61 -14.33
C PHE A 382 26.94 -24.13 -14.33
N LEU A 383 27.87 -23.22 -13.99
CA LEU A 383 27.63 -21.79 -14.11
C LEU A 383 27.41 -21.38 -15.57
N GLU A 384 28.19 -21.93 -16.51
CA GLU A 384 27.98 -21.72 -17.95
C GLU A 384 26.59 -22.17 -18.41
N GLN A 385 26.09 -23.31 -17.89
CA GLN A 385 24.72 -23.78 -18.16
C GLN A 385 23.66 -22.78 -17.64
N CYS A 386 23.84 -22.27 -16.41
CA CYS A 386 22.93 -21.29 -15.82
C CYS A 386 22.90 -19.99 -16.65
N GLU A 387 24.06 -19.47 -17.04
CA GLU A 387 24.19 -18.27 -17.87
C GLU A 387 23.55 -18.47 -19.25
N ALA A 388 23.73 -19.65 -19.85
CA ALA A 388 23.14 -19.97 -21.14
C ALA A 388 21.60 -19.97 -21.11
N LEU A 389 20.98 -20.55 -20.07
CA LEU A 389 19.52 -20.50 -19.89
C LEU A 389 19.01 -19.07 -19.68
N VAL A 390 19.70 -18.28 -18.86
CA VAL A 390 19.35 -16.87 -18.63
C VAL A 390 19.47 -16.06 -19.92
N LYS A 391 20.51 -16.31 -20.72
CA LYS A 391 20.72 -15.65 -22.01
C LYS A 391 19.69 -16.05 -23.06
N ALA A 392 19.27 -17.31 -23.08
CA ALA A 392 18.25 -17.82 -24.00
C ALA A 392 16.87 -17.20 -23.75
N LYS A 393 16.58 -16.76 -22.51
CA LYS A 393 15.32 -16.11 -22.11
C LYS A 393 14.07 -16.85 -22.60
N PRO A 394 13.95 -18.17 -22.38
CA PRO A 394 12.69 -18.86 -22.66
C PRO A 394 11.56 -18.16 -21.86
N PRO A 395 10.34 -18.04 -22.39
CA PRO A 395 9.25 -17.29 -21.74
C PRO A 395 8.65 -17.99 -20.50
N THR A 396 9.49 -18.64 -19.69
CA THR A 396 9.21 -19.47 -18.52
C THR A 396 10.06 -19.00 -17.33
N ALA A 397 9.79 -19.52 -16.11
CA ALA A 397 10.70 -19.31 -14.99
C ALA A 397 11.92 -20.24 -15.13
N ILE A 398 13.09 -19.78 -14.71
CA ILE A 398 14.32 -20.56 -14.75
C ILE A 398 14.96 -20.63 -13.36
N GLY A 399 15.38 -21.82 -12.96
CA GLY A 399 16.01 -22.09 -11.66
C GLY A 399 17.24 -22.98 -11.80
N ALA A 400 18.09 -22.99 -10.80
CA ALA A 400 19.24 -23.88 -10.69
C ALA A 400 19.13 -24.73 -9.43
N VAL A 401 19.55 -25.99 -9.54
CA VAL A 401 19.57 -26.95 -8.43
C VAL A 401 20.99 -27.10 -7.90
N ALA A 402 21.26 -26.45 -6.77
CA ALA A 402 22.43 -26.69 -5.95
C ALA A 402 22.12 -27.77 -4.90
N VAL A 403 23.16 -28.45 -4.41
CA VAL A 403 23.01 -29.37 -3.27
C VAL A 403 23.18 -28.57 -1.97
N GLY A 404 22.34 -28.83 -0.98
CA GLY A 404 22.43 -28.16 0.31
C GLY A 404 23.55 -28.70 1.22
N PRO A 405 23.89 -27.96 2.30
CA PRO A 405 25.04 -28.26 3.15
C PRO A 405 25.00 -29.64 3.81
N TRP A 406 23.83 -30.17 4.19
CA TRP A 406 23.75 -31.46 4.87
C TRP A 406 24.03 -32.62 3.93
N THR A 407 23.44 -32.57 2.73
CA THR A 407 23.69 -33.57 1.70
C THR A 407 25.14 -33.52 1.23
N ILE A 408 25.73 -32.34 1.04
CA ILE A 408 27.17 -32.22 0.73
C ILE A 408 28.01 -32.87 1.84
N ALA A 409 27.74 -32.55 3.11
CA ALA A 409 28.47 -33.11 4.24
C ALA A 409 28.40 -34.64 4.25
N MET A 410 27.20 -35.18 4.06
CA MET A 410 26.99 -36.62 4.02
C MET A 410 27.72 -37.29 2.84
N LEU A 411 27.70 -36.69 1.66
CA LEU A 411 28.42 -37.19 0.49
C LEU A 411 29.94 -37.09 0.62
N ILE A 412 30.48 -36.16 1.42
CA ILE A 412 31.92 -36.08 1.70
C ILE A 412 32.36 -37.11 2.75
N ARG A 413 31.49 -37.42 3.73
CA ARG A 413 31.80 -38.31 4.85
C ARG A 413 31.51 -39.79 4.60
N ASN A 414 30.56 -40.11 3.72
CA ASN A 414 29.81 -41.37 3.62
C ASN A 414 28.52 -41.35 4.48
N PRO A 415 27.34 -41.70 3.91
CA PRO A 415 26.07 -41.68 4.62
C PRO A 415 26.00 -42.50 5.90
N GLU A 416 26.47 -43.75 5.88
CA GLU A 416 26.37 -44.65 7.03
C GLU A 416 27.21 -44.12 8.19
N THR A 417 28.46 -43.75 7.91
CA THR A 417 29.37 -43.19 8.90
C THR A 417 28.89 -41.83 9.41
N MET A 418 28.33 -40.98 8.55
CA MET A 418 27.78 -39.68 8.93
C MET A 418 26.62 -39.83 9.93
N LEU A 419 25.75 -40.83 9.75
CA LEU A 419 24.65 -41.10 10.68
C LEU A 419 25.16 -41.59 12.04
N LEU A 420 26.15 -42.49 12.07
CA LEU A 420 26.80 -42.92 13.32
C LEU A 420 27.47 -41.74 14.05
N ASP A 421 28.11 -40.85 13.29
CA ASP A 421 28.81 -39.69 13.83
C ASP A 421 27.86 -38.67 14.49
N THR A 422 26.55 -38.67 14.18
CA THR A 422 25.57 -37.85 14.92
C THR A 422 25.48 -38.23 16.40
N PHE A 423 25.80 -39.49 16.73
CA PHE A 423 25.85 -39.97 18.11
C PHE A 423 27.28 -39.98 18.65
N GLU A 424 28.24 -40.48 17.87
CA GLU A 424 29.61 -40.74 18.34
C GLU A 424 30.50 -39.50 18.33
N ALA A 425 30.25 -38.53 17.44
CA ALA A 425 31.09 -37.37 17.23
C ALA A 425 30.29 -36.12 16.79
N PRO A 426 29.31 -35.65 17.59
CA PRO A 426 28.44 -34.53 17.22
C PRO A 426 29.20 -33.24 16.89
N GLN A 427 30.31 -32.95 17.59
CA GLN A 427 31.13 -31.78 17.27
C GLN A 427 31.74 -31.84 15.85
N PHE A 428 32.16 -33.03 15.40
CA PHE A 428 32.67 -33.21 14.05
C PHE A 428 31.59 -32.91 13.00
N ILE A 429 30.33 -33.29 13.26
CA ILE A 429 29.20 -32.95 12.40
C ILE A 429 29.04 -31.43 12.31
N HIS A 430 29.09 -30.72 13.44
CA HIS A 430 28.99 -29.25 13.45
C HIS A 430 30.13 -28.57 12.69
N ASP A 431 31.36 -29.07 12.82
CA ASP A 431 32.53 -28.54 12.14
C ASP A 431 32.43 -28.78 10.61
N LEU A 432 31.96 -29.97 10.21
CA LEU A 432 31.73 -30.29 8.80
C LEU A 432 30.58 -29.45 8.21
N MET A 433 29.48 -29.32 8.94
CA MET A 433 28.34 -28.48 8.54
C MET A 433 28.72 -27.01 8.40
N ARG A 434 29.64 -26.50 9.23
CA ARG A 434 30.17 -25.15 9.08
C ARG A 434 30.84 -24.96 7.72
N ILE A 435 31.72 -25.88 7.33
CA ILE A 435 32.43 -25.85 6.05
C ILE A 435 31.45 -25.95 4.87
N THR A 436 30.51 -26.91 4.91
CA THR A 436 29.58 -27.10 3.79
C THR A 436 28.56 -25.98 3.67
N THR A 437 28.19 -25.34 4.79
CA THR A 437 27.33 -24.14 4.77
C THR A 437 28.05 -22.93 4.20
N ASP A 438 29.32 -22.73 4.55
CA ASP A 438 30.12 -21.64 3.99
C ASP A 438 30.36 -21.83 2.50
N PHE A 439 30.60 -23.08 2.07
CA PHE A 439 30.62 -23.42 0.65
C PHE A 439 29.27 -23.16 -0.03
N SER A 440 28.15 -23.56 0.57
CA SER A 440 26.82 -23.36 0.00
C SER A 440 26.49 -21.88 -0.22
N LYS A 441 26.99 -20.98 0.64
CA LYS A 441 26.90 -19.52 0.42
C LYS A 441 27.75 -19.08 -0.77
N ILE A 442 29.02 -19.47 -0.81
CA ILE A 442 29.94 -19.13 -1.91
C ILE A 442 29.41 -19.62 -3.26
N TRP A 443 28.89 -20.86 -3.28
CA TRP A 443 28.34 -21.50 -4.45
C TRP A 443 27.02 -20.85 -4.88
N GLY A 444 26.11 -20.64 -3.94
CA GLY A 444 24.84 -19.96 -4.21
C GLY A 444 25.04 -18.51 -4.69
N ASP A 445 26.01 -17.76 -4.16
CA ASP A 445 26.38 -16.43 -4.66
C ASP A 445 26.82 -16.47 -6.13
N ALA A 446 27.62 -17.49 -6.51
CA ALA A 446 28.04 -17.66 -7.90
C ALA A 446 26.87 -17.97 -8.83
N ILE A 447 25.94 -18.84 -8.40
CA ILE A 447 24.72 -19.14 -9.15
C ILE A 447 23.83 -17.90 -9.28
N VAL A 448 23.58 -17.17 -8.18
CA VAL A 448 22.73 -15.97 -8.17
C VAL A 448 23.27 -14.89 -9.11
N LYS A 449 24.59 -14.74 -9.22
CA LYS A 449 25.23 -13.79 -10.15
C LYS A 449 24.88 -14.02 -11.62
N THR A 450 24.52 -15.24 -12.01
CA THR A 450 24.06 -15.54 -13.38
C THR A 450 22.68 -14.94 -13.67
N GLY A 451 21.88 -14.63 -12.63
CA GLY A 451 20.51 -14.15 -12.74
C GLY A 451 19.44 -15.25 -12.71
N ILE A 452 19.83 -16.52 -12.52
CA ILE A 452 18.92 -17.66 -12.38
C ILE A 452 18.37 -17.79 -10.95
N GLY A 453 17.18 -18.40 -10.79
CA GLY A 453 16.62 -18.70 -9.47
C GLY A 453 17.45 -19.74 -8.71
N LEU A 454 17.52 -19.65 -7.37
CA LEU A 454 18.32 -20.55 -6.53
C LEU A 454 17.44 -21.56 -5.78
N SER A 455 17.79 -22.84 -5.89
CA SER A 455 17.22 -23.91 -5.08
C SER A 455 18.31 -24.80 -4.49
N PHE A 456 18.09 -25.27 -3.26
CA PHE A 456 18.94 -26.27 -2.59
C PHE A 456 18.17 -27.58 -2.43
N SER A 457 18.70 -28.65 -3.02
CA SER A 457 18.21 -30.01 -2.84
C SER A 457 18.93 -30.68 -1.67
N GLU A 458 18.16 -31.24 -0.74
CA GLU A 458 18.61 -31.85 0.51
C GLU A 458 18.01 -33.26 0.70
N PRO A 459 18.23 -34.20 -0.24
CA PRO A 459 17.64 -35.54 -0.19
C PRO A 459 17.94 -36.27 1.13
N THR A 460 19.13 -36.07 1.71
CA THR A 460 19.54 -36.79 2.93
C THR A 460 19.07 -36.12 4.21
N ALA A 461 18.44 -34.94 4.13
CA ALA A 461 17.74 -34.32 5.26
C ALA A 461 16.33 -34.92 5.48
N SER A 462 15.95 -35.89 4.66
CA SER A 462 14.69 -36.64 4.76
C SER A 462 14.50 -37.30 6.12
N ILE A 463 13.27 -37.25 6.65
CA ILE A 463 12.90 -37.98 7.87
C ILE A 463 12.81 -39.50 7.65
N SER A 464 12.90 -39.95 6.40
CA SER A 464 13.15 -41.36 6.09
C SER A 464 14.58 -41.80 6.41
N LEU A 465 15.52 -40.87 6.60
CA LEU A 465 16.93 -41.15 6.88
C LEU A 465 17.41 -40.58 8.22
N VAL A 466 16.99 -39.36 8.57
CA VAL A 466 17.38 -38.66 9.81
C VAL A 466 16.17 -38.41 10.71
N SER A 467 16.34 -38.51 12.03
CA SER A 467 15.24 -38.18 12.95
C SER A 467 14.91 -36.68 12.93
N PRO A 468 13.68 -36.26 13.29
CA PRO A 468 13.36 -34.84 13.43
C PRO A 468 14.25 -34.10 14.44
N ASP A 469 14.73 -34.79 15.48
CA ASP A 469 15.63 -34.20 16.47
C ASP A 469 17.02 -33.97 15.88
N ASN A 470 17.54 -34.92 15.11
CA ASN A 470 18.78 -34.73 14.36
C ASN A 470 18.67 -33.58 13.34
N TYR A 471 17.51 -33.44 12.68
CA TYR A 471 17.27 -32.29 11.80
C TYR A 471 17.36 -30.98 12.59
N ARG A 472 16.72 -30.88 13.76
CA ARG A 472 16.72 -29.66 14.58
C ARG A 472 18.10 -29.30 15.14
N GLU A 473 18.91 -30.30 15.48
CA GLU A 473 20.25 -30.10 16.04
C GLU A 473 21.28 -29.79 14.95
N PHE A 474 21.38 -30.64 13.92
CA PHE A 474 22.50 -30.63 12.99
C PHE A 474 22.21 -29.94 11.66
N ILE A 475 20.94 -29.69 11.31
CA ILE A 475 20.56 -29.21 9.97
C ILE A 475 19.88 -27.83 10.04
N ALA A 476 18.83 -27.70 10.85
CA ALA A 476 18.01 -26.49 10.94
C ALA A 476 18.79 -25.20 11.24
N PRO A 477 19.80 -25.17 12.14
CA PRO A 477 20.56 -23.95 12.40
C PRO A 477 21.31 -23.45 11.16
N TYR A 478 21.87 -24.37 10.39
CA TYR A 478 22.64 -24.07 9.18
C TYR A 478 21.74 -23.73 8.00
N HIS A 479 20.61 -24.41 7.84
CA HIS A 479 19.57 -24.01 6.89
C HIS A 479 19.08 -22.59 7.18
N LYS A 480 18.82 -22.26 8.44
CA LYS A 480 18.38 -20.92 8.84
C LYS A 480 19.42 -19.88 8.48
N GLU A 481 20.68 -20.11 8.80
CA GLU A 481 21.77 -19.21 8.44
C GLU A 481 21.88 -19.00 6.92
N LEU A 482 21.77 -20.08 6.14
CA LEU A 482 21.82 -20.04 4.67
C LEU A 482 20.65 -19.23 4.09
N VAL A 483 19.43 -19.48 4.58
CA VAL A 483 18.22 -18.77 4.15
C VAL A 483 18.29 -17.29 4.52
N GLU A 484 18.70 -16.96 5.75
CA GLU A 484 18.86 -15.57 6.20
C GLU A 484 19.91 -14.82 5.38
N TYR A 485 21.01 -15.49 5.03
CA TYR A 485 22.06 -14.93 4.18
C TYR A 485 21.53 -14.49 2.80
N PHE A 486 20.82 -15.37 2.09
CA PHE A 486 20.26 -15.04 0.77
C PHE A 486 19.05 -14.10 0.86
N LYS A 487 18.25 -14.19 1.92
CA LYS A 487 17.15 -13.26 2.18
C LYS A 487 17.65 -11.83 2.37
N ALA A 488 18.79 -11.62 3.04
CA ALA A 488 19.42 -10.30 3.17
C ALA A 488 19.79 -9.70 1.80
N GLN A 489 20.08 -10.54 0.80
CA GLN A 489 20.34 -10.16 -0.58
C GLN A 489 19.06 -10.06 -1.45
N LYS A 490 17.87 -10.20 -0.86
CA LYS A 490 16.56 -10.26 -1.54
C LYS A 490 16.44 -11.43 -2.53
N VAL A 491 17.17 -12.51 -2.29
CA VAL A 491 17.07 -13.77 -3.04
C VAL A 491 16.18 -14.74 -2.27
N GLY A 492 15.14 -15.24 -2.94
CA GLY A 492 14.32 -16.32 -2.41
C GLY A 492 15.01 -17.67 -2.63
N VAL A 493 14.98 -18.53 -1.62
CA VAL A 493 15.58 -19.86 -1.67
C VAL A 493 14.47 -20.90 -1.64
N THR A 494 14.47 -21.79 -2.63
CA THR A 494 13.63 -23.00 -2.63
C THR A 494 14.41 -24.16 -2.01
N THR A 495 13.75 -25.00 -1.23
CA THR A 495 14.33 -26.28 -0.80
C THR A 495 13.57 -27.46 -1.39
N HIS A 496 14.28 -28.52 -1.74
CA HIS A 496 13.70 -29.82 -2.06
C HIS A 496 14.19 -30.88 -1.07
N ILE A 497 13.31 -31.65 -0.46
CA ILE A 497 13.67 -32.77 0.43
C ILE A 497 12.94 -34.03 -0.04
N CYS A 498 13.71 -35.09 -0.31
CA CYS A 498 13.18 -36.39 -0.75
C CYS A 498 12.49 -37.14 0.40
N GLY A 499 11.67 -38.13 0.06
CA GLY A 499 10.97 -38.98 1.01
C GLY A 499 10.11 -38.24 2.05
N THR A 500 10.02 -38.84 3.24
CA THR A 500 9.15 -38.36 4.32
C THR A 500 9.71 -37.06 4.91
N THR A 501 8.93 -35.98 4.86
CA THR A 501 9.32 -34.61 5.28
C THR A 501 8.30 -33.98 6.22
N TYR A 502 7.05 -34.44 6.23
CA TYR A 502 5.96 -33.83 7.00
C TYR A 502 6.22 -33.61 8.51
N PRO A 503 7.04 -34.43 9.22
CA PRO A 503 7.34 -34.19 10.63
C PRO A 503 8.13 -32.90 10.92
N ILE A 504 8.73 -32.29 9.89
CA ILE A 504 9.56 -31.08 10.00
C ILE A 504 9.04 -29.90 9.17
N PHE A 505 7.80 -29.94 8.67
CA PHE A 505 7.25 -28.81 7.90
C PHE A 505 7.23 -27.50 8.69
N GLU A 506 6.83 -27.54 9.96
CA GLU A 506 6.89 -26.38 10.85
C GLU A 506 8.31 -25.86 11.00
N ASP A 507 9.31 -26.76 11.13
CA ASP A 507 10.71 -26.40 11.24
C ASP A 507 11.22 -25.72 9.96
N LEU A 508 10.87 -26.23 8.77
CA LEU A 508 11.22 -25.63 7.47
C LEU A 508 10.63 -24.21 7.29
N LEU A 509 9.39 -24.00 7.75
CA LEU A 509 8.76 -22.69 7.74
C LEU A 509 9.42 -21.72 8.74
N GLN A 510 9.85 -22.21 9.91
CA GLN A 510 10.55 -21.42 10.92
C GLN A 510 11.96 -21.01 10.49
N VAL A 511 12.68 -21.92 9.82
CA VAL A 511 13.95 -21.67 9.14
C VAL A 511 13.80 -20.53 8.11
N GLY A 512 12.63 -20.40 7.51
CA GLY A 512 12.26 -19.26 6.66
C GLY A 512 12.23 -19.58 5.16
N PHE A 513 12.24 -20.86 4.78
CA PHE A 513 12.01 -21.25 3.38
C PHE A 513 10.64 -20.75 2.92
N SER A 514 10.63 -19.99 1.83
CA SER A 514 9.40 -19.43 1.26
C SER A 514 8.74 -20.36 0.23
N THR A 515 9.51 -21.32 -0.27
CA THR A 515 9.11 -22.29 -1.28
C THR A 515 9.71 -23.64 -0.92
N ILE A 516 8.87 -24.67 -0.83
CA ILE A 516 9.26 -25.99 -0.34
C ILE A 516 8.71 -27.02 -1.33
N SER A 517 9.64 -27.75 -1.95
CA SER A 517 9.37 -28.95 -2.74
C SER A 517 9.60 -30.19 -1.88
N PHE A 518 8.71 -31.16 -1.98
CA PHE A 518 8.79 -32.37 -1.16
C PHE A 518 8.17 -33.56 -1.87
N ASP A 519 8.66 -34.73 -1.51
CA ASP A 519 8.28 -36.01 -2.10
C ASP A 519 6.98 -36.58 -1.50
N LEU A 520 6.69 -37.85 -1.81
CA LEU A 520 5.68 -38.65 -1.16
C LEU A 520 6.19 -39.21 0.18
N ASP A 521 5.24 -39.53 1.07
CA ASP A 521 5.54 -40.28 2.28
C ASP A 521 6.00 -41.69 1.91
N GLN A 522 7.10 -42.13 2.50
CA GLN A 522 7.72 -43.44 2.25
C GLN A 522 7.24 -44.51 3.24
N GLN A 523 6.21 -44.22 4.03
CA GLN A 523 5.66 -45.13 5.00
C GLN A 523 5.05 -46.38 4.34
N GLY A 524 5.70 -47.54 4.58
CA GLY A 524 5.25 -48.83 4.06
C GLY A 524 3.96 -49.40 4.67
N ASP A 525 3.50 -48.92 5.84
CA ASP A 525 2.18 -49.27 6.39
C ASP A 525 1.14 -48.23 5.93
N PRO A 526 0.17 -48.60 5.08
CA PRO A 526 -0.86 -47.68 4.61
C PRO A 526 -1.67 -47.00 5.72
N LYS A 527 -1.73 -47.58 6.93
CA LYS A 527 -2.42 -46.98 8.09
C LYS A 527 -1.68 -45.80 8.69
N LEU A 528 -0.37 -45.72 8.47
CA LEU A 528 0.50 -44.67 8.97
C LEU A 528 0.85 -43.64 7.88
N TYR A 529 0.46 -43.91 6.63
CA TYR A 529 0.70 -43.02 5.49
C TYR A 529 0.05 -41.65 5.68
N VAL A 530 0.80 -40.60 5.38
CA VAL A 530 0.36 -39.20 5.40
C VAL A 530 0.44 -38.61 4.00
N ASP A 531 -0.65 -38.03 3.52
CA ASP A 531 -0.60 -37.17 2.34
C ASP A 531 0.17 -35.88 2.69
N GLN A 532 1.45 -35.87 2.31
CA GLN A 532 2.36 -34.78 2.64
C GLN A 532 1.90 -33.44 2.05
N LEU A 533 1.20 -33.44 0.91
CA LEU A 533 0.71 -32.21 0.30
C LEU A 533 -0.43 -31.62 1.12
N GLU A 534 -1.40 -32.45 1.50
CA GLU A 534 -2.50 -32.03 2.39
C GLU A 534 -1.95 -31.52 3.73
N ARG A 535 -1.03 -32.28 4.33
CA ARG A 535 -0.41 -31.89 5.60
C ARG A 535 0.34 -30.56 5.48
N PHE A 536 1.08 -30.35 4.39
CA PHE A 536 1.77 -29.09 4.15
C PHE A 536 0.79 -27.92 4.03
N VAL A 537 -0.30 -28.07 3.26
CA VAL A 537 -1.32 -27.03 3.11
C VAL A 537 -1.91 -26.62 4.46
N GLN A 538 -2.22 -27.59 5.33
CA GLN A 538 -2.75 -27.35 6.68
C GLN A 538 -1.75 -26.59 7.58
N VAL A 539 -0.46 -26.91 7.48
CA VAL A 539 0.60 -26.30 8.30
C VAL A 539 0.98 -24.92 7.76
N ALA A 540 1.22 -24.80 6.46
CA ALA A 540 1.66 -23.58 5.80
C ALA A 540 0.56 -22.52 5.76
N LYS A 541 -0.72 -22.90 5.58
CA LYS A 541 -1.87 -21.99 5.49
C LYS A 541 -1.62 -20.84 4.49
N GLY A 542 -1.03 -21.17 3.33
CA GLY A 542 -0.68 -20.22 2.28
C GLY A 542 0.52 -19.30 2.58
N ARG A 543 1.27 -19.53 3.67
CA ARG A 543 2.48 -18.72 4.02
C ARG A 543 3.73 -19.09 3.23
N ALA A 544 3.76 -20.28 2.62
CA ALA A 544 4.84 -20.74 1.76
C ALA A 544 4.26 -21.42 0.54
N VAL A 545 5.04 -21.42 -0.55
CA VAL A 545 4.67 -22.08 -1.79
C VAL A 545 5.02 -23.56 -1.70
N ALA A 546 4.04 -24.43 -1.92
CA ALA A 546 4.24 -25.86 -2.07
C ALA A 546 4.61 -26.18 -3.52
N ILE A 547 5.57 -27.08 -3.72
CA ILE A 547 5.91 -27.63 -5.04
C ILE A 547 5.80 -29.15 -4.98
N GLY A 548 4.97 -29.74 -5.83
CA GLY A 548 4.81 -31.19 -5.91
C GLY A 548 3.34 -31.63 -6.01
N ASN A 549 2.99 -32.85 -5.62
CA ASN A 549 3.92 -33.96 -5.44
C ASN A 549 3.40 -35.22 -6.15
N VAL A 550 3.10 -35.11 -7.46
CA VAL A 550 2.71 -36.27 -8.28
C VAL A 550 3.84 -37.30 -8.29
N ASP A 551 3.52 -38.57 -8.05
CA ASP A 551 4.49 -39.66 -7.96
C ASP A 551 5.41 -39.74 -9.19
N ALA A 552 6.70 -39.47 -8.98
CA ALA A 552 7.69 -39.46 -10.05
C ALA A 552 7.92 -40.86 -10.66
N THR A 553 7.68 -41.93 -9.91
CA THR A 553 7.93 -43.32 -10.37
C THR A 553 6.93 -43.75 -11.45
N ARG A 554 5.73 -43.15 -11.47
CA ARG A 554 4.69 -43.45 -12.45
C ARG A 554 5.03 -43.05 -13.88
N PHE A 555 6.07 -42.24 -14.06
CA PHE A 555 6.52 -41.79 -15.38
C PHE A 555 7.24 -42.86 -16.18
N GLU A 556 7.62 -44.00 -15.59
CA GLU A 556 8.07 -45.16 -16.37
C GLU A 556 6.90 -45.92 -16.99
N LYS A 557 5.79 -46.04 -16.26
CA LYS A 557 4.63 -46.81 -16.69
C LYS A 557 3.39 -46.47 -15.86
N THR A 558 2.38 -45.90 -16.51
CA THR A 558 1.05 -45.72 -15.94
C THR A 558 0.00 -45.65 -17.05
N SER A 559 -1.28 -45.53 -16.68
CA SER A 559 -2.35 -45.20 -17.62
C SER A 559 -2.60 -43.69 -17.62
N LYS A 560 -3.12 -43.16 -18.73
CA LYS A 560 -3.51 -41.76 -18.83
C LYS A 560 -4.50 -41.37 -17.74
N GLU A 561 -5.49 -42.23 -17.48
CA GLU A 561 -6.53 -42.02 -16.47
C GLU A 561 -5.94 -41.92 -15.07
N ALA A 562 -4.98 -42.78 -14.73
CA ALA A 562 -4.30 -42.75 -13.43
C ALA A 562 -3.45 -41.48 -13.26
N MET A 563 -2.70 -41.07 -14.29
CA MET A 563 -1.93 -39.82 -14.25
C MET A 563 -2.83 -38.60 -14.08
N TYR A 564 -3.95 -38.54 -14.82
CA TYR A 564 -4.94 -37.47 -14.69
C TYR A 564 -5.55 -37.42 -13.28
N ALA A 565 -5.83 -38.58 -12.68
CA ALA A 565 -6.36 -38.67 -11.32
C ALA A 565 -5.36 -38.14 -10.27
N ASP A 566 -4.07 -38.47 -10.40
CA ASP A 566 -3.03 -37.99 -9.49
C ASP A 566 -2.82 -36.48 -9.59
N VAL A 567 -2.77 -35.95 -10.82
CA VAL A 567 -2.68 -34.51 -11.07
C VAL A 567 -3.88 -33.78 -10.47
N LYS A 568 -5.10 -34.30 -10.69
CA LYS A 568 -6.33 -33.73 -10.13
C LYS A 568 -6.31 -33.74 -8.62
N ARG A 569 -5.86 -34.83 -7.97
CA ARG A 569 -5.69 -34.91 -6.52
C ARG A 569 -4.82 -33.76 -6.01
N CYS A 570 -3.62 -33.58 -6.59
CA CYS A 570 -2.70 -32.52 -6.17
C CYS A 570 -3.33 -31.13 -6.29
N ILE A 571 -3.99 -30.84 -7.41
CA ILE A 571 -4.63 -29.54 -7.67
C ILE A 571 -5.77 -29.29 -6.68
N ASP A 572 -6.67 -30.26 -6.50
CA ASP A 572 -7.82 -30.10 -5.61
C ASP A 572 -7.39 -29.90 -4.15
N THR A 573 -6.27 -30.50 -3.73
CA THR A 573 -5.73 -30.36 -2.38
C THR A 573 -5.13 -28.98 -2.12
N ALA A 574 -4.38 -28.39 -3.07
CA ALA A 574 -3.51 -27.25 -2.77
C ALA A 574 -3.85 -25.95 -3.51
N ALA A 575 -4.51 -26.00 -4.66
CA ALA A 575 -4.58 -24.86 -5.58
C ALA A 575 -5.41 -23.67 -5.07
N ARG A 576 -6.43 -23.91 -4.23
CA ARG A 576 -7.33 -22.85 -3.69
C ARG A 576 -6.60 -21.78 -2.88
N HIS A 577 -5.38 -22.05 -2.42
CA HIS A 577 -4.57 -21.10 -1.67
C HIS A 577 -3.59 -20.28 -2.54
N SER A 578 -3.59 -20.45 -3.86
CA SER A 578 -2.63 -19.93 -4.86
C SER A 578 -1.17 -20.35 -4.71
N ALA A 579 -0.63 -20.41 -3.49
CA ALA A 579 0.76 -20.70 -3.16
C ALA A 579 1.15 -22.17 -3.44
N PHE A 580 0.99 -22.61 -4.68
CA PHE A 580 1.17 -23.97 -5.14
C PHE A 580 1.67 -23.97 -6.59
N ILE A 581 2.71 -24.76 -6.85
CA ILE A 581 3.18 -25.10 -8.18
C ILE A 581 3.06 -26.61 -8.31
N LEU A 582 2.29 -27.07 -9.29
CA LEU A 582 2.15 -28.50 -9.53
C LEU A 582 3.47 -29.04 -10.07
N SER A 583 3.99 -30.07 -9.42
CA SER A 583 5.21 -30.74 -9.88
C SER A 583 5.20 -32.21 -9.52
N THR A 584 6.21 -32.92 -10.00
CA THR A 584 6.50 -34.28 -9.57
C THR A 584 7.07 -34.27 -8.15
N SER A 585 6.93 -35.39 -7.45
CA SER A 585 7.37 -35.56 -6.07
C SER A 585 8.89 -35.54 -5.94
N CYS A 586 9.59 -36.01 -6.96
CA CYS A 586 11.05 -35.94 -7.12
C CYS A 586 11.40 -35.86 -8.61
N GLU A 587 12.67 -36.03 -8.95
CA GLU A 587 13.09 -36.21 -10.35
C GLU A 587 12.46 -37.46 -10.96
N ILE A 588 11.98 -37.34 -12.20
CA ILE A 588 11.45 -38.50 -12.92
C ILE A 588 12.60 -39.41 -13.40
N PRO A 589 12.37 -40.74 -13.50
CA PRO A 589 13.40 -41.66 -13.96
C PRO A 589 13.99 -41.28 -15.32
N PRO A 590 15.30 -41.44 -15.55
CA PRO A 590 15.94 -41.05 -16.82
C PRO A 590 15.34 -41.73 -18.05
N LYS A 591 14.72 -42.91 -17.91
CA LYS A 591 14.07 -43.66 -19.01
C LYS A 591 12.54 -43.58 -18.97
N SER A 592 12.00 -42.52 -18.35
CA SER A 592 10.56 -42.24 -18.35
C SER A 592 9.97 -42.20 -19.76
N ASP A 593 8.69 -42.53 -19.88
CA ASP A 593 7.96 -42.44 -21.14
C ASP A 593 7.62 -40.95 -21.45
N PRO A 594 8.11 -40.41 -22.58
CA PRO A 594 7.77 -39.05 -23.01
C PRO A 594 6.26 -38.79 -23.13
N GLU A 595 5.47 -39.81 -23.44
CA GLU A 595 4.02 -39.67 -23.55
C GLU A 595 3.35 -39.41 -22.19
N ILE A 596 3.88 -40.00 -21.12
CA ILE A 596 3.38 -39.78 -19.75
C ILE A 596 3.66 -38.34 -19.29
N VAL A 597 4.79 -37.75 -19.69
CA VAL A 597 5.10 -36.33 -19.45
C VAL A 597 4.05 -35.45 -20.12
N LYS A 598 3.66 -35.77 -21.36
CA LYS A 598 2.58 -35.06 -22.05
C LYS A 598 1.24 -35.19 -21.32
N TRP A 599 0.87 -36.39 -20.84
CA TRP A 599 -0.36 -36.58 -20.08
C TRP A 599 -0.38 -35.76 -18.78
N PHE A 600 0.75 -35.69 -18.06
CA PHE A 600 0.90 -34.86 -16.87
C PHE A 600 0.67 -33.37 -17.18
N MET A 601 1.31 -32.85 -18.23
CA MET A 601 1.17 -31.45 -18.64
C MET A 601 -0.26 -31.13 -19.11
N ASP A 602 -0.86 -32.00 -19.94
CA ASP A 602 -2.23 -31.85 -20.44
C ASP A 602 -3.23 -31.83 -19.26
N ALA A 603 -3.11 -32.78 -18.32
CA ALA A 603 -3.96 -32.83 -17.12
C ALA A 603 -3.81 -31.59 -16.24
N ALA A 604 -2.59 -31.07 -16.10
CA ALA A 604 -2.33 -29.88 -15.31
C ALA A 604 -2.99 -28.64 -15.92
N HIS A 605 -2.95 -28.51 -17.24
CA HIS A 605 -3.62 -27.42 -17.95
C HIS A 605 -5.14 -27.50 -17.85
N ASP A 606 -5.70 -28.71 -17.90
CA ASP A 606 -7.15 -28.93 -17.81
C ASP A 606 -7.69 -28.70 -16.40
N TYR A 607 -7.11 -29.36 -15.40
CA TYR A 607 -7.60 -29.32 -14.03
C TYR A 607 -7.14 -28.08 -13.25
N GLY A 608 -6.05 -27.44 -13.69
CA GLY A 608 -5.42 -26.32 -13.00
C GLY A 608 -6.05 -24.95 -13.25
N ARG A 609 -7.05 -24.85 -14.14
CA ARG A 609 -7.76 -23.58 -14.41
C ARG A 609 -8.44 -23.08 -13.14
N TYR A 610 -8.19 -21.82 -12.76
CA TYR A 610 -8.75 -21.29 -11.52
C TYR A 610 -10.26 -21.11 -11.57
N GLU A 611 -10.85 -20.88 -12.75
CA GLU A 611 -12.31 -20.94 -12.97
C GLU A 611 -12.87 -22.26 -12.43
N ARG A 612 -12.35 -23.41 -12.90
CA ARG A 612 -12.74 -24.76 -12.43
C ARG A 612 -12.52 -24.96 -10.93
N ILE A 613 -11.47 -24.37 -10.38
CA ILE A 613 -11.10 -24.57 -8.97
C ILE A 613 -12.06 -23.83 -8.04
N PHE A 614 -12.60 -22.68 -8.47
CA PHE A 614 -13.47 -21.83 -7.66
C PHE A 614 -14.96 -21.97 -7.98
N ASP A 615 -15.33 -22.52 -9.14
CA ASP A 615 -16.65 -23.09 -9.42
C ASP A 615 -16.98 -24.25 -8.47
#